data_AF-A0A7Y3FNS6-F1
#
_entry.id   AF-A0A7Y3FNS6-F1
#
_cell.length_a   1.000
_cell.length_b   1.000
_cell.length_c   1.000
_cell.angle_alpha   90.00
_cell.angle_beta   90.00
_cell.angle_gamma   90.00
#
_symmetry.space_group_name_H-M   'P 1'
#
loop_
_entity.id
_entity.type
_entity.pdbx_description
1 polymer ?
#
loop_
_entity_poly.entity_id
_entity_poly.type
_entity_poly.pdbx_seq_one_letter_code
_entity_poly.pdbx_strand_id
1 'polypeptide(L)'
;MPGLECAIVAGAANNQLASPSDADLLHERGILFAPDFVINGGGAMAFTLIYQGEDRVEELESRVSGIGPRLTEIFEEAARTGVTPWRATHAMAERVLARGPQSGRVSSFEDMRSPPPGQLS
;
A
#
# COMPACT_ATOMS: atom_id res chain seq x y z
N MET A 1 17.34 13.25 9.68
CA MET A 1 16.67 12.39 10.67
C MET A 1 17.66 11.87 11.74
N PRO A 2 17.97 12.64 12.80
CA PRO A 2 18.80 12.15 13.90
C PRO A 2 18.04 11.12 14.76
N GLY A 3 18.71 10.08 15.26
CA GLY A 3 18.20 9.25 16.37
C GLY A 3 17.56 7.88 16.06
N LEU A 4 17.40 7.48 14.81
CA LEU A 4 16.99 6.10 14.50
C LEU A 4 18.17 5.13 14.62
N GLU A 5 18.00 4.11 15.47
CA GLU A 5 18.96 3.02 15.74
C GLU A 5 18.38 1.66 15.33
N CYS A 6 17.81 1.59 14.12
CA CYS A 6 17.14 0.40 13.60
C CYS A 6 17.61 0.07 12.19
N ALA A 7 17.55 -1.20 11.82
CA ALA A 7 17.82 -1.64 10.45
C ALA A 7 16.60 -1.46 9.51
N ILE A 8 15.39 -1.45 10.06
CA ILE A 8 14.13 -1.44 9.31
C ILE A 8 13.14 -0.48 9.96
N VAL A 9 12.46 0.32 9.14
CA VAL A 9 11.25 1.08 9.52
C VAL A 9 10.07 0.46 8.79
N ALA A 10 9.20 -0.21 9.54
CA ALA A 10 8.01 -0.89 9.04
C ALA A 10 6.89 -0.75 10.07
N GLY A 11 5.90 0.08 9.76
CA GLY A 11 4.80 0.38 10.69
C GLY A 11 3.52 0.77 9.97
N ALA A 12 2.39 0.74 10.69
CA ALA A 12 1.06 0.99 10.14
C ALA A 12 0.63 2.46 10.14
N ALA A 13 1.47 3.39 10.64
CA ALA A 13 1.15 4.81 10.66
C ALA A 13 1.02 5.38 9.23
N ASN A 14 0.15 6.37 9.04
CA ASN A 14 -0.01 7.08 7.77
C ASN A 14 0.95 8.27 7.70
N ASN A 15 1.42 8.59 6.50
CA ASN A 15 2.30 9.74 6.20
C ASN A 15 3.56 9.75 7.08
N GLN A 16 4.26 8.62 7.14
CA GLN A 16 5.42 8.44 8.02
C GLN A 16 6.61 9.35 7.66
N LEU A 17 6.71 9.73 6.39
CA LEU A 17 7.72 10.65 5.90
C LEU A 17 7.16 12.07 5.88
N ALA A 18 7.89 13.03 6.42
CA ALA A 18 7.52 14.45 6.32
C ALA A 18 7.72 14.97 4.90
N SER A 19 8.68 14.39 4.17
CA SER A 19 9.00 14.68 2.79
C SER A 19 9.53 13.43 2.06
N PRO A 20 9.41 13.35 0.72
CA PRO A 20 10.02 12.25 -0.05
C PRO A 20 11.52 12.08 0.17
N SER A 21 12.25 13.17 0.44
CA SER A 21 13.69 13.13 0.74
C SER A 21 14.03 12.36 2.02
N ASP A 22 13.09 12.18 2.94
CA ASP A 22 13.33 11.37 4.14
C ASP A 22 13.57 9.89 3.77
N ALA A 23 12.97 9.39 2.69
CA ALA A 23 13.25 8.04 2.18
C ALA A 23 14.68 7.90 1.69
N ASP A 24 15.20 8.94 1.02
CA ASP A 24 16.58 8.97 0.52
C ASP A 24 17.57 8.99 1.71
N LEU A 25 17.29 9.78 2.76
CA LEU A 25 18.08 9.82 3.99
C LEU A 25 18.09 8.47 4.75
N LEU A 26 16.96 7.76 4.80
CA LEU A 26 16.89 6.42 5.39
C LEU A 26 17.76 5.44 4.58
N HIS A 27 17.66 5.51 3.24
CA HIS A 27 18.41 4.65 2.34
C HIS A 27 19.92 4.87 2.42
N GLU A 28 20.39 6.12 2.45
CA GLU A 28 21.80 6.49 2.63
C GLU A 28 22.39 5.92 3.93
N ARG A 29 21.56 5.78 4.97
CA ARG A 29 21.95 5.20 6.26
C ARG A 29 21.83 3.67 6.29
N GLY A 30 21.47 3.03 5.19
CA GLY A 30 21.26 1.59 5.11
C GLY A 30 20.02 1.09 5.86
N ILE A 31 19.07 1.98 6.16
CA ILE A 31 17.81 1.63 6.84
C ILE A 31 16.77 1.28 5.78
N LEU A 32 16.26 0.05 5.83
CA LEU A 32 15.19 -0.38 4.93
C LEU A 32 13.86 0.23 5.37
N PHE A 33 13.25 1.02 4.50
CA PHE A 33 11.93 1.61 4.74
C PHE A 33 10.85 0.85 3.96
N ALA A 34 9.83 0.35 4.66
CA ALA A 34 8.62 -0.20 4.05
C ALA A 34 7.61 0.94 3.81
N PRO A 35 7.24 1.25 2.55
CA PRO A 35 6.32 2.36 2.25
C PRO A 35 4.98 2.20 2.96
N ASP A 36 4.57 3.22 3.70
CA ASP A 36 3.39 3.23 4.56
C ASP A 36 2.11 2.85 3.80
N PHE A 37 1.84 3.48 2.67
CA PHE A 37 0.66 3.22 1.82
C PHE A 37 0.62 1.82 1.19
N VAL A 38 1.63 0.97 1.41
CA VAL A 38 1.62 -0.45 1.06
C VAL A 38 1.46 -1.31 2.31
N ILE A 39 2.34 -1.13 3.30
CA ILE A 39 2.35 -1.97 4.51
C ILE A 39 1.08 -1.80 5.37
N ASN A 40 0.46 -0.61 5.34
CA ASN A 40 -0.77 -0.32 6.08
C ASN A 40 -2.06 -0.64 5.29
N GLY A 41 -1.95 -1.24 4.09
CA GLY A 41 -3.05 -1.37 3.14
C GLY A 41 -4.24 -2.25 3.59
N GLY A 42 -4.10 -3.00 4.68
CA GLY A 42 -5.14 -3.90 5.19
C GLY A 42 -6.47 -3.20 5.47
N GLY A 43 -6.46 -1.96 5.97
CA GLY A 43 -7.68 -1.19 6.21
C GLY A 43 -8.46 -0.87 4.93
N ALA A 44 -7.77 -0.47 3.86
CA ALA A 44 -8.40 -0.19 2.56
C ALA A 44 -8.96 -1.47 1.92
N MET A 45 -8.27 -2.61 2.09
CA MET A 45 -8.76 -3.91 1.64
C MET A 45 -10.03 -4.31 2.38
N ALA A 46 -10.06 -4.19 3.71
CA ALA A 46 -11.24 -4.47 4.51
C ALA A 46 -12.43 -3.58 4.11
N PHE A 47 -12.19 -2.28 3.94
CA PHE A 47 -13.23 -1.36 3.48
C PHE A 47 -13.81 -1.77 2.11
N THR A 48 -12.95 -2.17 1.18
CA THR A 48 -13.38 -2.63 -0.15
C THR A 48 -14.26 -3.88 -0.07
N LEU A 49 -13.91 -4.85 0.78
CA LEU A 49 -14.69 -6.07 0.98
C LEU A 49 -16.05 -5.78 1.62
N ILE A 50 -16.07 -4.98 2.68
CA ILE A 50 -17.31 -4.54 3.34
C ILE A 50 -18.24 -3.87 2.33
N TYR A 51 -17.69 -2.99 1.50
CA TYR A 51 -18.46 -2.30 0.47
C TYR A 51 -19.02 -3.25 -0.59
N GLN A 52 -18.32 -4.34 -0.88
CA GLN A 52 -18.76 -5.40 -1.80
C GLN A 52 -19.75 -6.39 -1.17
N GLY A 53 -20.09 -6.22 0.11
CA GLY A 53 -20.95 -7.16 0.85
C GLY A 53 -20.26 -8.50 1.15
N GLU A 54 -18.94 -8.54 1.14
CA GLU A 54 -18.15 -9.71 1.50
C GLU A 54 -17.88 -9.70 3.02
N ASP A 55 -18.27 -10.77 3.70
CA ASP A 55 -18.18 -10.94 5.15
C ASP A 55 -17.21 -12.07 5.57
N ARG A 56 -16.67 -12.83 4.61
CA ARG A 56 -15.72 -13.91 4.90
C ARG A 56 -14.38 -13.36 5.35
N VAL A 57 -14.00 -13.71 6.57
CA VAL A 57 -12.71 -13.33 7.17
C VAL A 57 -11.54 -13.87 6.34
N GLU A 58 -11.68 -15.08 5.80
CA GLU A 58 -10.64 -15.75 5.00
C GLU A 58 -10.30 -14.96 3.73
N GLU A 59 -11.27 -14.26 3.15
CA GLU A 59 -11.05 -13.40 1.98
C GLU A 59 -10.20 -12.17 2.36
N LEU A 60 -10.48 -11.56 3.51
CA LEU A 60 -9.67 -10.46 4.04
C LEU A 60 -8.25 -10.93 4.35
N GLU A 61 -8.11 -12.05 5.07
CA GLU A 61 -6.82 -12.62 5.43
C GLU A 61 -5.99 -12.98 4.19
N SER A 62 -6.63 -13.52 3.14
CA SER A 62 -5.98 -13.82 1.87
C SER A 62 -5.41 -12.55 1.21
N ARG A 63 -6.19 -11.46 1.18
CA ARG A 63 -5.75 -10.18 0.61
C ARG A 63 -4.64 -9.51 1.42
N VAL A 64 -4.78 -9.50 2.75
CA VAL A 64 -3.77 -8.96 3.68
C VAL A 64 -2.46 -9.74 3.57
N SER A 65 -2.53 -11.07 3.43
CA SER A 65 -1.35 -11.92 3.22
C SER A 65 -0.57 -11.55 1.94
N GLY A 66 -1.22 -10.90 0.97
CA GLY A 66 -0.58 -10.37 -0.23
C GLY A 66 0.31 -9.14 -0.01
N ILE A 67 0.25 -8.48 1.15
CA ILE A 67 1.10 -7.32 1.47
C ILE A 67 2.58 -7.70 1.54
N GLY A 68 2.90 -8.84 2.15
CA GLY A 68 4.28 -9.33 2.26
C GLY A 68 4.96 -9.51 0.90
N PRO A 69 4.40 -10.35 0.00
CA PRO A 69 4.93 -10.50 -1.36
C PRO A 69 5.02 -9.19 -2.14
N ARG A 70 4.05 -8.28 -2.00
CA ARG A 70 4.11 -6.95 -2.64
C ARG A 70 5.32 -6.15 -2.17
N LEU A 71 5.59 -6.16 -0.85
CA LEU A 71 6.77 -5.48 -0.30
C LEU A 71 8.06 -6.10 -0.83
N THR A 72 8.14 -7.43 -0.94
CA THR A 72 9.28 -8.12 -1.54
C THR A 72 9.52 -7.66 -2.99
N GLU A 73 8.48 -7.63 -3.83
CA GLU A 73 8.57 -7.13 -5.21
C GLU A 73 9.12 -5.69 -5.26
N ILE A 74 8.65 -4.82 -4.36
CA ILE A 74 9.10 -3.43 -4.26
C ILE A 74 10.58 -3.35 -3.89
N PHE A 75 11.02 -4.15 -2.90
CA PHE A 75 12.41 -4.15 -2.45
C PHE A 75 13.35 -4.69 -3.52
N GLU A 76 12.95 -5.74 -4.24
CA GLU A 76 13.71 -6.28 -5.37
C GLU A 76 13.80 -5.28 -6.52
N GLU A 77 12.71 -4.60 -6.85
CA GLU A 77 12.68 -3.56 -7.88
C GLU A 77 13.59 -2.37 -7.51
N ALA A 78 13.51 -1.91 -6.26
CA ALA A 78 14.33 -0.85 -5.73
C ALA A 78 15.83 -1.19 -5.82
N ALA A 79 16.20 -2.40 -5.37
CA ALA A 79 17.58 -2.90 -5.46
C ALA A 79 18.07 -3.02 -6.91
N ARG A 80 17.23 -3.55 -7.81
CA ARG A 80 17.55 -3.74 -9.24
C ARG A 80 17.74 -2.42 -9.98
N THR A 81 17.00 -1.38 -9.61
CA THR A 81 16.99 -0.08 -10.30
C THR A 81 17.81 1.01 -9.60
N GLY A 82 18.35 0.72 -8.41
CA GLY A 82 19.18 1.66 -7.66
C GLY A 82 18.40 2.85 -7.11
N VAL A 83 17.13 2.65 -6.75
CA VAL A 83 16.26 3.69 -6.16
C VAL A 83 15.75 3.25 -4.79
N THR A 84 15.19 4.18 -4.01
CA THR A 84 14.58 3.84 -2.72
C THR A 84 13.27 3.04 -2.91
N PRO A 85 12.88 2.20 -1.94
CA PRO A 85 11.58 1.52 -1.96
C PRO A 85 10.40 2.48 -2.18
N TRP A 86 10.44 3.68 -1.60
CA TRP A 86 9.41 4.70 -1.81
C TRP A 86 9.27 5.11 -3.29
N ARG A 87 10.40 5.33 -3.99
CA ARG A 87 10.42 5.68 -5.41
C ARG A 87 9.98 4.51 -6.29
N ALA A 88 10.42 3.29 -5.97
CA ALA A 88 10.02 2.07 -6.68
C ALA A 88 8.50 1.87 -6.62
N THR A 89 7.89 2.07 -5.44
CA THR A 89 6.44 1.95 -5.30
C THR A 89 5.68 2.98 -6.12
N HIS A 90 6.13 4.24 -6.16
CA HIS A 90 5.50 5.26 -7.01
C HIS A 90 5.58 4.87 -8.48
N ALA A 91 6.75 4.43 -8.96
CA ALA A 91 6.89 3.96 -10.33
C ALA A 91 5.98 2.76 -10.65
N MET A 92 5.80 1.82 -9.69
CA MET A 92 4.86 0.71 -9.83
C MET A 92 3.41 1.19 -9.90
N ALA A 93 3.00 2.12 -9.05
CA ALA A 93 1.66 2.69 -9.04
C ALA A 93 1.35 3.40 -10.37
N GLU A 94 2.25 4.24 -10.86
CA GLU A 94 2.12 4.92 -12.16
C GLU A 94 1.96 3.91 -13.31
N ARG A 95 2.69 2.79 -13.30
CA ARG A 95 2.54 1.71 -14.28
C ARG A 95 1.15 1.05 -14.22
N VAL A 96 0.59 0.88 -13.02
CA VAL A 96 -0.77 0.33 -12.85
C VAL A 96 -1.81 1.31 -13.39
N LEU A 97 -1.69 2.60 -13.06
CA LEU A 97 -2.62 3.64 -13.51
C LEU A 97 -2.57 3.81 -15.04
N ALA A 98 -1.38 3.78 -15.64
CA ALA A 98 -1.19 3.89 -17.08
C ALA A 98 -1.79 2.72 -17.88
N ARG A 99 -1.93 1.53 -17.27
CA ARG A 99 -2.60 0.37 -17.89
C ARG A 99 -4.13 0.54 -17.96
N GLY A 100 -4.68 1.53 -17.25
CA GLY A 100 -6.12 1.74 -17.14
C GLY A 100 -6.81 0.66 -16.29
N PRO A 101 -8.06 0.90 -15.90
CA PRO A 101 -8.84 -0.10 -15.16
C PRO A 101 -8.97 -1.38 -16.00
N GLN A 102 -8.58 -2.52 -15.43
CA GLN A 102 -8.97 -3.80 -16.02
C GLN A 102 -10.50 -3.86 -16.01
N SER A 103 -11.09 -4.12 -17.18
CA SER A 103 -12.54 -4.13 -17.36
C SER A 103 -13.23 -5.08 -16.37
N GLY A 104 -13.93 -4.51 -15.39
CA GLY A 104 -14.82 -5.22 -14.46
C GLY A 104 -14.59 -4.85 -12.99
N ARG A 105 -15.53 -4.08 -12.42
CA ARG A 105 -15.66 -3.68 -10.99
C ARG A 105 -14.77 -2.50 -10.54
N VAL A 106 -15.24 -1.27 -10.79
CA VAL A 106 -15.91 -0.36 -9.84
C VAL A 106 -16.53 0.75 -10.69
N SER A 107 -17.86 0.89 -10.67
CA SER A 107 -18.61 1.87 -11.46
C SER A 107 -18.70 3.21 -10.73
N SER A 108 -17.62 3.97 -10.69
CA SER A 108 -17.57 5.37 -10.18
C SER A 108 -17.48 5.58 -8.65
N PHE A 109 -16.97 6.75 -8.28
CA PHE A 109 -16.92 7.27 -6.91
C PHE A 109 -18.31 7.60 -6.33
N GLU A 110 -19.34 7.79 -7.17
CA GLU A 110 -20.73 8.01 -6.71
C GLU A 110 -21.30 6.75 -6.06
N ASP A 111 -20.93 5.56 -6.56
CA ASP A 111 -21.33 4.30 -5.96
C ASP A 111 -20.80 4.19 -4.51
N MET A 112 -19.54 4.60 -4.25
CA MET A 112 -18.94 4.56 -2.90
C MET A 112 -19.62 5.48 -1.87
N ARG A 113 -20.45 6.45 -2.29
CA ARG A 113 -21.24 7.30 -1.38
C ARG A 113 -22.57 6.66 -0.95
N SER A 114 -23.02 5.62 -1.64
CA SER A 114 -24.22 4.89 -1.25
C SER A 114 -23.90 3.96 -0.07
N PRO A 115 -24.83 3.80 0.91
CA PRO A 115 -24.61 2.86 2.00
C PRO A 115 -24.40 1.45 1.43
N PRO A 116 -23.51 0.64 2.03
CA PRO A 116 -23.27 -0.72 1.57
C PRO A 116 -24.58 -1.51 1.53
N PRO A 117 -24.78 -2.37 0.52
CA PRO A 117 -25.98 -3.19 0.41
C PRO A 117 -26.16 -4.00 1.70
N GLY A 118 -27.33 -3.85 2.35
CA GLY A 118 -27.65 -4.52 3.62
C GLY A 118 -27.69 -3.62 4.87
N GLN A 119 -27.35 -2.33 4.78
CA GLN A 119 -27.47 -1.38 5.91
C GLN A 119 -28.80 -0.61 6.00
N LEU A 120 -29.78 -0.92 5.16
CA LEU A 120 -31.15 -0.40 5.28
C LEU A 120 -32.01 -1.41 6.05
N SER A 121 -32.06 -1.24 7.37
CA SER A 121 -33.05 -1.86 8.27
C SER A 121 -33.46 -0.88 9.35
#